data_AF-A0A348YB75-F1
#
_entry.id   AF-A0A348YB75-F1
#
_cell.length_a   1.000
_cell.length_b   1.000
_cell.length_c   1.000
_cell.angle_alpha   90.00
_cell.angle_beta   90.00
_cell.angle_gamma   90.00
#
_symmetry.space_group_name_H-M   'P 1'
#
loop_
_entity.id
_entity.type
_entity.pdbx_description
1 polymer ?
#
loop_
_entity_poly.entity_id
_entity_poly.type
_entity_poly.pdbx_seq_one_letter_code
_entity_poly.pdbx_strand_id
1 'polypeptide(L)' 'GSIGTRDIAEALTNSGLEVDRAEIKLPEGTLRQIGEYNVDIQLHHDVTATILVTILSEDGDNEDLDENDATEENEDYSEE' A
#
# COMPACT_ATOMS: atom_id res chain seq x y z
N GLY A 1 1.23 3.06 18.79
CA GLY A 1 2.55 3.71 18.59
C GLY A 1 2.38 4.94 17.73
N SER A 2 3.39 5.83 17.63
CA SER A 2 3.37 6.91 16.65
C SER A 2 3.95 6.38 15.34
N ILE A 3 3.20 6.45 14.24
CA ILE A 3 3.69 6.06 12.91
C ILE A 3 4.19 7.32 12.20
N GLY A 4 5.45 7.33 11.81
CA GLY A 4 6.10 8.47 11.16
C GLY A 4 6.62 8.14 9.77
N THR A 5 7.18 9.13 9.10
CA THR A 5 7.85 8.97 7.78
C THR A 5 8.85 7.81 7.76
N ARG A 6 9.55 7.57 8.88
CA ARG A 6 10.55 6.50 8.99
C ARG A 6 9.92 5.10 8.92
N ASP A 7 8.83 4.89 9.64
CA ASP A 7 8.13 3.60 9.68
C ASP A 7 7.57 3.26 8.30
N ILE A 8 6.98 4.27 7.63
CA ILE A 8 6.47 4.16 6.26
C ILE A 8 7.62 3.85 5.28
N ALA A 9 8.76 4.54 5.39
CA ALA A 9 9.94 4.29 4.55
C ALA A 9 10.46 2.85 4.72
N GLU A 10 10.55 2.38 5.96
CA GLU A 10 10.99 1.01 6.26
C GLU A 10 10.01 -0.03 5.71
N ALA A 11 8.70 0.19 5.83
CA ALA A 11 7.69 -0.70 5.25
C ALA A 11 7.78 -0.76 3.72
N LEU A 12 7.91 0.40 3.05
CA LEU A 12 8.08 0.47 1.59
C LEU A 12 9.36 -0.21 1.12
N THR A 13 10.46 0.00 1.85
CA THR A 13 11.74 -0.64 1.57
C THR A 13 11.63 -2.16 1.72
N ASN A 14 10.91 -2.65 2.73
CA ASN A 14 10.60 -4.09 2.88
C ASN A 14 9.72 -4.63 1.75
N SER A 15 8.82 -3.83 1.19
CA SER A 15 8.03 -4.19 0.00
C SER A 15 8.84 -4.15 -1.31
N GLY A 16 10.13 -3.77 -1.27
CA GLY A 16 11.02 -3.73 -2.43
C GLY A 16 11.08 -2.37 -3.14
N LEU A 17 10.47 -1.33 -2.57
CA LEU A 17 10.58 0.05 -3.02
C LEU A 17 11.57 0.80 -2.13
N GLU A 18 12.79 0.99 -2.63
CA GLU A 18 13.84 1.74 -1.93
C GLU A 18 13.49 3.23 -1.91
N VAL A 19 12.88 3.69 -0.81
CA VAL A 19 12.39 5.06 -0.64
C VAL A 19 12.98 5.65 0.63
N ASP A 20 13.68 6.78 0.51
CA ASP A 20 14.27 7.44 1.68
C ASP A 20 13.25 8.36 2.36
N ARG A 21 13.33 8.49 3.70
CA ARG A 21 12.45 9.37 4.49
C ARG A 21 12.47 10.84 4.06
N ALA A 22 13.51 11.25 3.32
CA ALA A 22 13.66 12.60 2.78
C ALA A 22 12.85 12.83 1.49
N GLU A 23 12.53 11.76 0.76
CA GLU A 23 11.75 11.78 -0.48
C GLU A 23 10.24 11.65 -0.22
N ILE A 24 9.88 11.26 1.00
CA ILE A 24 8.50 11.13 1.44
C ILE A 24 7.95 12.49 1.85
N LYS A 25 6.98 13.00 1.10
CA LYS A 25 6.20 14.17 1.50
C LYS A 25 4.97 13.72 2.27
N LEU A 26 5.04 13.85 3.60
CA LEU A 26 3.87 13.77 4.47
C LEU A 26 3.31 15.17 4.74
N PRO A 27 2.18 15.56 4.12
CA PRO A 27 1.54 16.85 4.41
C PRO A 27 0.91 16.91 5.82
N GLU A 28 0.49 15.77 6.39
CA GLU A 28 -0.19 15.72 7.70
C GLU A 28 0.73 15.36 8.89
N GLY A 29 2.03 15.12 8.66
CA GLY A 29 2.97 14.84 9.74
C GLY A 29 2.81 13.46 10.39
N THR A 30 3.04 13.35 11.71
CA THR A 30 3.07 12.05 12.41
C THR A 30 1.67 11.47 12.62
N LEU A 31 1.45 10.27 12.10
CA LEU A 31 0.17 9.58 12.14
C LEU A 31 0.02 8.85 13.46
N ARG A 32 -1.06 9.16 14.19
CA ARG A 32 -1.39 8.54 15.49
C ARG A 32 -2.77 7.89 15.51
N GLN A 33 -3.52 8.02 14.43
CA GLN A 33 -4.85 7.46 14.26
C GLN A 33 -4.86 6.48 13.10
N ILE A 34 -5.62 5.40 13.25
CA ILE A 34 -5.95 4.50 12.15
C ILE A 34 -6.72 5.24 11.06
N GLY A 35 -6.48 4.88 9.81
CA GLY A 35 -7.08 5.54 8.65
C GLY A 35 -6.21 5.45 7.41
N GLU A 36 -6.70 6.06 6.34
CA GLU A 36 -6.07 6.10 5.04
C GLU A 36 -5.39 7.46 4.84
N TYR A 37 -4.11 7.44 4.48
CA TYR A 37 -3.32 8.65 4.28
C TYR A 37 -2.65 8.61 2.93
N ASN A 38 -2.79 9.70 2.17
CA ASN A 38 -2.12 9.86 0.89
C ASN A 38 -0.70 10.40 1.13
N VAL A 39 0.28 9.67 0.62
CA VAL A 39 1.70 10.02 0.77
C VAL A 39 2.30 10.15 -0.62
N ASP A 40 2.90 11.30 -0.89
CA ASP A 40 3.56 11.57 -2.16
C ASP A 40 5.05 11.27 -2.03
N ILE A 41 5.56 10.42 -2.91
CA ILE A 41 6.95 10.01 -2.97
C ILE A 41 7.57 10.63 -4.21
N GLN A 42 8.61 11.42 -4.00
CA GLN A 42 9.34 12.06 -5.09
C GLN A 42 10.65 11.32 -5.36
N LEU A 43 10.58 10.28 -6.20
CA LEU A 43 11.74 9.46 -6.61
C LEU A 43 12.75 10.27 -7.43
N HIS A 44 12.27 11.22 -8.24
CA HIS A 44 13.13 12.11 -9.03
C HIS A 44 12.43 13.44 -9.30
N HIS A 45 13.18 14.39 -9.86
CA HIS A 45 12.68 15.74 -10.18
C HIS A 45 11.52 15.76 -11.18
N ASP A 46 11.33 14.66 -11.92
CA ASP A 46 10.31 14.51 -12.97
C ASP A 46 9.25 13.44 -12.64
N VAL A 47 9.49 12.61 -11.61
CA VAL A 47 8.62 11.47 -11.27
C VAL A 47 8.19 11.57 -9.83
N THR A 48 6.88 11.78 -9.66
CA THR A 48 6.19 11.78 -8.36
C THR A 48 5.17 10.66 -8.37
N ALA A 49 5.16 9.84 -7.32
CA ALA A 49 4.24 8.73 -7.14
C ALA A 49 3.43 8.95 -5.87
N THR A 50 2.11 9.00 -6.00
CA THR A 50 1.20 9.06 -4.85
C THR A 50 0.83 7.64 -4.44
N ILE A 51 1.05 7.30 -3.17
CA ILE A 51 0.64 6.01 -2.58
C ILE A 51 -0.38 6.23 -1.48
N LEU A 52 -1.30 5.28 -1.35
CA LEU A 52 -2.25 5.22 -0.25
C LEU A 52 -1.67 4.34 0.86
N VAL A 53 -1.44 4.93 2.04
CA VAL A 53 -0.99 4.22 3.23
C VAL A 53 -2.17 4.01 4.16
N THR A 54 -2.55 2.75 4.37
CA THR A 54 -3.63 2.37 5.29
C THR A 54 -3.04 1.90 6.61
N ILE A 55 -3.36 2.60 7.70
CA ILE A 55 -2.93 2.21 9.05
C ILE A 55 -4.02 1.33 9.69
N LEU A 56 -3.69 0.06 9.91
CA LEU A 56 -4.55 -0.90 10.60
C LEU A 56 -4.20 -0.96 12.10
N SER A 57 -5.21 -1.19 12.94
CA SER A 57 -5.00 -1.57 14.34
C SER A 57 -4.53 -3.03 14.39
N GLU A 58 -3.67 -3.35 15.36
CA GLU A 58 -3.19 -4.73 15.61
C GLU A 58 -4.32 -5.74 15.91
N ASP A 59 -5.52 -5.25 16.27
CA ASP A 59 -6.74 -6.04 16.51
C ASP A 59 -7.62 -6.26 15.24
N GLY A 60 -7.21 -5.74 14.08
CA GLY A 60 -7.99 -5.79 12.84
C GLY A 60 -7.70 -7.04 12.01
N ASP A 61 -8.67 -7.93 11.95
CA ASP A 61 -8.68 -9.21 11.23
C ASP A 61 -8.22 -9.07 9.77
N ASN A 62 -7.06 -9.63 9.44
CA ASN A 62 -6.62 -9.84 8.05
C ASN A 62 -7.12 -11.22 7.60
N GLU A 63 -8.43 -11.35 7.34
CA GLU A 63 -9.07 -12.60 6.89
C GLU A 63 -9.57 -12.57 5.44
N ASP A 64 -9.19 -11.58 4.62
CA ASP A 64 -9.84 -11.40 3.30
C ASP A 64 -8.87 -11.04 2.17
N LEU A 65 -7.77 -11.79 2.06
CA LEU A 65 -6.95 -11.82 0.84
C LEU A 65 -6.75 -13.26 0.35
N ASP A 66 -7.84 -14.03 0.28
CA ASP A 66 -7.86 -15.29 -0.47
C ASP A 66 -8.14 -14.99 -1.95
N GLU A 67 -7.04 -14.72 -2.66
CA GLU A 67 -6.72 -15.25 -3.98
C GLU A 67 -7.87 -15.76 -4.89
N ASN A 68 -8.21 -14.93 -5.89
CA ASN A 68 -8.47 -15.35 -7.27
C ASN A 68 -9.72 -16.23 -7.56
N ASP A 69 -10.93 -15.67 -7.49
CA ASP A 69 -12.11 -16.21 -8.20
C ASP A 69 -12.16 -15.68 -9.65
N ALA A 70 -11.23 -16.14 -10.50
CA ALA A 70 -11.23 -15.80 -11.92
C ALA A 70 -10.66 -16.95 -12.77
N THR A 71 -11.39 -18.04 -12.86
CA THR A 71 -11.33 -18.93 -14.04
C THR A 71 -12.75 -19.24 -14.49
N GLU A 72 -13.35 -18.30 -15.23
CA GLU A 72 -14.43 -18.59 -16.17
C GLU A 72 -13.88 -19.45 -17.30
N GLU A 73 -13.79 -20.75 -17.09
CA GLU A 73 -13.62 -21.72 -18.18
C GLU A 73 -15.00 -21.99 -18.78
N ASN A 74 -15.39 -21.11 -19.72
CA ASN A 74 -16.45 -21.40 -20.67
C ASN A 74 -15.94 -22.45 -21.67
N GLU A 75 -16.27 -23.72 -21.42
CA GLU A 75 -16.24 -24.76 -22.46
C GLU A 75 -17.66 -25.24 -22.73
N ASP A 76 -18.45 -24.40 -23.41
CA ASP A 76 -19.57 -24.89 -24.23
C ASP A 76 -18.97 -25.38 -25.55
N TYR A 77 -18.54 -26.65 -25.57
CA TYR A 77 -18.42 -27.40 -26.81
C TYR A 77 -19.60 -28.36 -26.89
N SER A 78 -20.62 -27.89 -27.61
CA SER A 78 -21.64 -28.72 -28.23
C SER A 78 -20.99 -29.74 -29.17
N GLU A 79 -21.13 -31.04 -28.90
CA GLU A 79 -21.01 -32.08 -29.91
C GLU A 79 -22.25 -33.00 -29.89
N GLU A 80 -22.97 -32.92 -31.02
CA GLU A 80 -23.93 -33.85 -31.67
C GLU A 80 -25.21 -34.33 -30.96
#